data_AF-A0A920R5C8-F1
#
_entry.id   AF-A0A920R5C8-F1
#
_cell.length_a   1.000
_cell.length_b   1.000
_cell.length_c   1.000
_cell.angle_alpha   90.00
_cell.angle_beta   90.00
_cell.angle_gamma   90.00
#
_symmetry.space_group_name_H-M   'P 1'
#
loop_
_entity.id
_entity.type
_entity.pdbx_description
1 polymer ?
#
loop_
_entity_poly.entity_id
_entity_poly.type
_entity_poly.pdbx_seq_one_letter_code
_entity_poly.pdbx_strand_id
1 'polypeptide(L)' 'MEFHPGPESEEVALFSEAEIPWTEIAFPVVKITLDHYFQDLKTNRFPVRMFDVHHAEDRTITTRLISLSSS' A
#
# COMPACT_ATOMS: atom_id res chain seq x y z
N MET A 1 -6.78 -16.29 -18.16
CA MET A 1 -7.48 -15.05 -17.75
C MET A 1 -6.65 -13.90 -18.30
N GLU A 2 -7.16 -13.22 -19.32
CA GLU A 2 -6.49 -12.01 -19.83
C GLU A 2 -6.98 -10.82 -19.02
N PHE A 3 -6.04 -10.10 -18.39
CA PHE A 3 -6.32 -8.86 -17.67
C PHE A 3 -6.13 -7.72 -18.65
N HIS A 4 -7.17 -6.89 -18.80
CA HIS A 4 -7.18 -5.78 -19.75
C HIS A 4 -7.35 -4.47 -18.99
N PRO A 5 -6.61 -3.41 -19.35
CA PRO A 5 -6.78 -2.11 -18.74
C PRO A 5 -8.19 -1.55 -19.00
N GLY A 6 -8.77 -0.93 -17.98
CA GLY A 6 -9.99 -0.13 -18.12
C GLY A 6 -9.68 1.28 -18.64
N PRO A 7 -10.68 2.14 -18.85
CA PRO A 7 -10.48 3.49 -19.39
C PRO A 7 -9.61 4.42 -18.53
N GLU A 8 -9.38 4.08 -17.25
CA GLU A 8 -8.57 4.85 -16.30
C GLU A 8 -7.18 4.24 -16.06
N SER A 9 -6.83 3.17 -16.77
CA SER A 9 -5.55 2.49 -16.63
C SER A 9 -4.95 2.31 -18.01
N GLU A 10 -3.67 2.63 -18.20
CA GLU A 10 -3.01 2.38 -19.49
C GLU A 10 -2.53 0.94 -19.61
N GLU A 11 -2.08 0.36 -18.50
CA GLU A 11 -1.55 -1.01 -18.43
C GLU A 11 -1.97 -1.68 -17.12
N VAL A 12 -2.06 -3.01 -17.14
CA VAL A 12 -2.32 -3.83 -15.95
C VAL A 12 -1.47 -5.09 -15.98
N ALA A 13 -0.95 -5.48 -14.83
CA ALA A 13 -0.17 -6.70 -14.67
C ALA A 13 -0.37 -7.29 -13.26
N LEU A 14 -0.08 -8.58 -13.13
CA LEU A 14 0.00 -9.24 -11.83
C LEU A 14 1.46 -9.27 -11.39
N PHE A 15 1.70 -8.98 -10.12
CA PHE A 15 3.03 -8.96 -9.52
C PHE A 15 3.05 -9.85 -8.28
N SER A 16 4.13 -10.61 -8.09
CA SER A 16 4.50 -11.07 -6.75
C SER A 16 5.11 -9.92 -5.94
N GLU A 17 5.19 -10.06 -4.61
CA GLU A 17 5.75 -9.04 -3.71
C GLU A 17 7.14 -8.53 -4.16
N ALA A 18 7.98 -9.43 -4.67
CA ALA A 18 9.33 -9.12 -5.11
C ALA A 18 9.38 -8.40 -6.47
N GLU A 19 8.32 -8.49 -7.27
CA GLU A 19 8.22 -7.89 -8.59
C GLU A 19 7.52 -6.52 -8.56
N ILE A 20 6.91 -6.15 -7.43
CA ILE A 20 6.25 -4.85 -7.30
C ILE A 20 7.29 -3.73 -7.49
N PRO A 21 7.04 -2.75 -8.39
CA PRO A 21 7.93 -1.62 -8.60
C PRO A 21 7.75 -0.57 -7.50
N TRP A 22 8.26 -0.88 -6.30
CA TRP A 22 8.06 -0.09 -5.07
C TRP A 22 8.47 1.38 -5.16
N THR A 23 9.39 1.73 -6.07
CA THR A 23 9.86 3.10 -6.32
C THR A 23 8.95 3.88 -7.26
N GLU A 24 8.12 3.20 -8.05
CA GLU A 24 7.25 3.79 -9.07
C GLU A 24 5.81 3.97 -8.59
N ILE A 25 5.47 3.43 -7.42
CA ILE A 25 4.17 3.64 -6.78
C ILE A 25 3.99 5.14 -6.50
N ALA A 26 3.06 5.77 -7.22
CA ALA A 26 2.85 7.21 -7.20
C ALA A 26 2.41 7.76 -5.83
N PHE A 27 1.69 6.97 -5.04
CA PHE A 27 1.12 7.40 -3.75
C PHE A 27 1.78 6.67 -2.58
N PRO A 28 2.50 7.38 -1.69
CA PRO A 28 3.16 6.78 -0.52
C PRO A 28 2.22 5.96 0.39
N VAL A 29 0.95 6.35 0.51
CA VAL A 29 -0.05 5.63 1.31
C VAL A 29 -0.31 4.22 0.77
N VAL A 30 -0.26 4.03 -0.55
CA VAL A 30 -0.43 2.70 -1.18
C VAL A 30 0.74 1.79 -0.78
N LYS A 31 1.97 2.30 -0.86
CA LYS A 31 3.16 1.57 -0.43
C LYS A 31 3.07 1.13 1.04
N ILE A 32 2.72 2.05 1.93
CA ILE A 32 2.59 1.77 3.37
C ILE A 32 1.53 0.70 3.64
N THR A 33 0.41 0.76 2.92
CA THR A 33 -0.66 -0.22 3.04
C THR A 33 -0.19 -1.61 2.60
N LEU A 34 0.51 -1.71 1.47
CA LEU A 34 1.04 -2.97 0.96
C LEU A 34 2.12 -3.54 1.88
N ASP A 35 3.03 -2.71 2.42
CA ASP A 35 4.04 -3.14 3.39
C ASP A 35 3.39 -3.80 4.62
N HIS A 36 2.33 -3.19 5.17
CA HIS A 36 1.57 -3.78 6.27
C HIS A 36 0.83 -5.05 5.87
N TYR A 37 0.23 -5.08 4.68
CA TYR A 37 -0.45 -6.26 4.18
C TYR A 37 0.50 -7.47 4.09
N PHE A 38 1.71 -7.31 3.57
CA PHE A 38 2.68 -8.41 3.47
C PHE A 38 3.22 -8.84 4.84
N GLN A 39 3.37 -7.92 5.80
CA GLN A 39 3.69 -8.27 7.18
C GLN A 39 2.58 -9.10 7.84
N ASP A 40 1.33 -8.68 7.64
CA ASP A 40 0.15 -9.35 8.16
C ASP A 40 -0.05 -10.74 7.58
N LEU A 41 0.20 -10.87 6.27
CA LEU A 41 0.12 -12.13 5.54
C LEU A 41 1.00 -13.22 6.15
N LYS A 42 2.19 -12.87 6.66
CA LYS A 42 3.11 -13.83 7.33
C LYS A 42 2.49 -14.48 8.57
N THR A 43 1.56 -13.80 9.22
CA THR A 43 0.87 -14.30 10.44
C THR A 43 -0.60 -14.62 10.21
N ASN A 44 -1.11 -14.38 9.01
CA ASN A 44 -2.52 -14.48 8.62
C ASN A 44 -3.45 -13.71 9.56
N ARG A 45 -3.03 -12.51 9.98
CA ARG A 45 -3.81 -11.60 10.84
C ARG A 45 -3.79 -10.21 10.24
N PHE A 46 -4.97 -9.68 9.92
CA PHE A 46 -5.13 -8.39 9.24
C PHE A 46 -5.86 -7.39 10.14
N PRO A 47 -5.19 -6.84 11.17
CA PRO A 47 -5.83 -5.89 12.07
C PRO A 47 -6.13 -4.58 11.35
N VAL A 48 -7.24 -3.94 11.75
CA VAL A 48 -7.57 -2.60 11.28
C VAL A 48 -6.59 -1.62 11.90
N ARG A 49 -6.00 -0.77 11.06
CA ARG A 49 -5.07 0.29 11.45
C ARG A 49 -5.64 1.63 11.02
N MET A 50 -5.55 2.63 11.90
CA MET A 50 -5.84 4.01 11.55
C MET A 50 -4.56 4.83 11.62
N PHE A 51 -4.31 5.61 10.57
CA PHE A 51 -3.13 6.45 10.45
C PHE A 51 -3.53 7.90 10.22
N ASP A 52 -2.80 8.82 10.84
CA ASP A 52 -2.76 10.20 10.40
C ASP A 52 -1.74 10.30 9.27
N VAL A 53 -2.10 11.02 8.21
CA VAL A 53 -1.21 11.29 7.08
C VAL A 53 -0.82 12.77 7.16
N HIS A 54 0.46 13.02 7.42
CA HIS A 54 1.01 14.36 7.45
C HIS A 54 1.79 14.63 6.17
N HIS A 55 1.44 15.72 5.48
CA HIS A 55 2.18 16.24 4.35
C HIS A 55 3.15 17.32 4.82
N ALA A 56 4.43 17.15 4.50
CA ALA A 56 5.45 18.19 4.67
C ALA A 56 5.60 19.03 3.39
N GLU A 57 6.16 20.23 3.53
CA GLU A 57 6.35 21.19 2.42
C GLU A 57 7.25 20.64 1.29
N ASP A 58 8.13 19.70 1.61
CA ASP A 58 9.02 18.99 0.69
C ASP A 58 8.34 17.83 -0.06
N ARG A 59 7.01 17.72 0.05
CA ARG A 59 6.18 16.62 -0.49
C ARG A 59 6.47 15.25 0.15
N THR A 60 7.25 15.21 1.23
CA THR A 60 7.38 14.00 2.04
C THR A 60 6.06 13.72 2.76
N ILE A 61 5.65 12.46 2.74
CA ILE A 61 4.49 11.99 3.49
C ILE A 61 5.00 11.15 4.66
N THR A 62 4.57 11.50 5.86
CA THR A 62 4.79 10.68 7.06
C THR A 62 3.47 10.19 7.59
N THR A 63 3.42 8.93 8.02
CA THR A 63 2.23 8.37 8.67
C THR A 63 2.50 8.15 10.15
N ARG A 64 1.48 8.43 10.97
CA ARG A 64 1.49 8.14 12.39
C ARG A 64 0.36 7.17 12.71
N LEU A 65 0.68 6.00 13.23
CA LEU A 65 -0.34 5.04 13.69
C LEU A 65 -1.07 5.64 14.90
N ILE A 66 -2.39 5.76 14.79
CA ILE A 66 -3.27 6.31 15.82
C ILE A 66 -3.96 5.18 16.58
N SER A 67 -4.35 4.13 15.87
CA SER A 67 -5.09 3.01 16.45
C SER A 67 -4.78 1.71 15.71
N LEU A 68 -4.73 0.62 16.47
CA LEU A 68 -4.57 -0.74 15.99
C LEU A 68 -5.61 -1.61 16.69
N SER A 69 -6.55 -2.18 15.93
CA SER A 69 -7.45 -3.18 16.50
C SER A 69 -6.66 -4.47 16.73
N SER A 70 -6.41 -4.83 17.98
CA SER A 70 -5.88 -6.15 18.29
C SER A 70 -7.07 -7.11 18.33
N SER A 71 -7.19 -7.98 17.32
CA SER A 71 -8.12 -9.12 17.37
C SER A 71 -7.60 -10.22 18.29
#